data_AF-A0A956LNQ8-F1
#
_entry.id   AF-A0A956LNQ8-F1
#
_cell.length_a   1.000
_cell.length_b   1.000
_cell.length_c   1.000
_cell.angle_alpha   90.00
_cell.angle_beta   90.00
_cell.angle_gamma   90.00
#
_symmetry.space_group_name_H-M   'P 1'
#
loop_
_entity.id
_entity.type
_entity.pdbx_description
1 polymer ?
#
loop_
_entity_poly.entity_id
_entity_poly.type
_entity_poly.pdbx_seq_one_letter_code
_entity_poly.pdbx_strand_id
1 'polypeptide(L)'
;MSSSAELIARLRDEIAQRGLSLAAAAELAGFQPGNLRRMLSGDAPNPRLKSLLRLLEALRLRLSPFETWEEVMLMRELARRRAASALTPEQLCESAGVSRASLKRYFSEKPSSPSLENFLSLCAALGVEIELVSVDSAVVPHVTGDPNQERAEQEVEVDEPDADRSDGEVGSEAQKRPAAEVRSFLGISEDEFSFLSTGSEEILSAPPAQAGSSTYAFTERVRRARERASTVSDVKPCKASREFSRRAKSPRERFQLRNFVGRKLKEWDERCAVDPEAKRRQEIMIDAFAKAVVGLVDNFMPPTKDPEE
;
A
#
# COMPACT_ATOMS: atom_id res chain seq x y z
N MET A 1 -26.04 -7.66 17.69
CA MET A 1 -24.63 -7.27 17.45
C MET A 1 -23.92 -8.43 16.80
N SER A 2 -23.48 -8.26 15.55
CA SER A 2 -22.83 -9.32 14.78
C SER A 2 -21.43 -9.59 15.34
N SER A 3 -21.18 -10.81 15.81
CA SER A 3 -19.84 -11.21 16.24
C SER A 3 -18.90 -11.39 15.03
N SER A 4 -17.59 -11.38 15.25
CA SER A 4 -16.62 -11.66 14.18
C SER A 4 -16.85 -13.04 13.55
N ALA A 5 -17.16 -14.06 14.38
CA ALA A 5 -17.48 -15.40 13.93
C ALA A 5 -18.76 -15.44 13.07
N GLU A 6 -19.80 -14.70 13.47
CA GLU A 6 -21.05 -14.62 12.70
C GLU A 6 -20.83 -13.95 11.33
N LEU A 7 -20.08 -12.85 11.29
CA LEU A 7 -19.77 -12.18 10.03
C LEU A 7 -18.95 -13.07 9.09
N ILE A 8 -17.99 -13.83 9.63
CA ILE A 8 -17.19 -14.79 8.87
C ILE A 8 -18.05 -15.95 8.37
N ALA A 9 -18.98 -16.45 9.19
CA ALA A 9 -19.93 -17.50 8.78
C ALA A 9 -20.80 -17.01 7.62
N ARG A 10 -21.43 -15.84 7.75
CA ARG A 10 -22.23 -15.23 6.67
C ARG A 10 -21.41 -15.03 5.39
N LEU A 11 -20.14 -14.64 5.51
CA LEU A 11 -19.27 -14.49 4.34
C LEU A 11 -18.98 -15.81 3.63
N ARG A 12 -18.82 -16.91 4.38
CA ARG A 12 -18.69 -18.25 3.77
C ARG A 12 -19.99 -18.66 3.08
N ASP A 13 -21.13 -18.37 3.68
CA ASP A 13 -22.44 -18.65 3.09
C ASP A 13 -22.64 -17.87 1.78
N GLU A 14 -22.28 -16.59 1.74
CA GLU A 14 -22.30 -15.77 0.52
C GLU A 14 -21.40 -16.32 -0.59
N ILE A 15 -20.18 -16.77 -0.25
CA ILE A 15 -19.27 -17.41 -1.20
C ILE A 15 -19.93 -18.67 -1.78
N ALA A 16 -20.54 -19.50 -0.94
CA ALA A 16 -21.22 -20.73 -1.34
C ALA A 16 -22.48 -20.46 -2.19
N GLN A 17 -23.30 -19.47 -1.81
CA GLN A 17 -24.50 -19.07 -2.57
C GLN A 17 -24.17 -18.58 -3.98
N ARG A 18 -22.97 -17.99 -4.17
CA ARG A 18 -22.45 -17.57 -5.47
C ARG A 18 -21.84 -18.72 -6.28
N GLY A 19 -21.85 -19.95 -5.77
CA GLY A 19 -21.25 -21.11 -6.42
C GLY A 19 -19.73 -21.08 -6.50
N LEU A 20 -19.07 -20.22 -5.69
CA LEU A 20 -17.63 -20.07 -5.71
C LEU A 20 -16.97 -21.05 -4.73
N SER A 21 -15.87 -21.66 -5.15
CA SER A 21 -14.98 -22.35 -4.23
C SER A 21 -14.17 -21.35 -3.41
N LEU A 22 -13.68 -21.75 -2.23
CA LEU A 22 -12.76 -20.91 -1.44
C LEU A 22 -11.49 -20.55 -2.21
N ALA A 23 -11.00 -21.42 -3.09
CA ALA A 23 -9.83 -21.13 -3.93
C ALA A 23 -10.15 -20.03 -4.95
N ALA A 24 -11.30 -20.12 -5.64
CA ALA A 24 -11.75 -19.10 -6.58
C ALA A 24 -11.99 -17.74 -5.90
N ALA A 25 -12.61 -17.73 -4.72
CA ALA A 25 -12.78 -16.51 -3.93
C ALA A 25 -11.44 -15.90 -3.48
N ALA A 26 -10.44 -16.74 -3.15
CA ALA A 26 -9.09 -16.28 -2.82
C ALA A 26 -8.44 -15.63 -4.04
N GLU A 27 -8.53 -16.26 -5.20
CA GLU A 27 -7.96 -15.75 -6.45
C GLU A 27 -8.60 -14.42 -6.86
N LEU A 28 -9.93 -14.31 -6.83
CA LEU A 28 -10.66 -13.06 -7.11
C LEU A 28 -10.19 -11.91 -6.23
N ALA A 29 -9.94 -12.20 -4.95
CA ALA A 29 -9.42 -11.22 -4.01
C ALA A 29 -7.90 -11.07 -4.04
N GLY A 30 -7.17 -11.87 -4.83
CA GLY A 30 -5.71 -11.91 -4.92
C GLY A 30 -5.03 -12.35 -3.61
N PHE A 31 -5.62 -13.33 -2.92
CA PHE A 31 -5.05 -14.03 -1.78
C PHE A 31 -4.47 -15.39 -2.19
N GLN A 32 -3.52 -15.87 -1.39
CA GLN A 32 -3.17 -17.29 -1.40
C GLN A 32 -4.34 -18.10 -0.79
N PRO A 33 -4.76 -19.22 -1.40
CA PRO A 33 -5.90 -20.03 -0.90
C PRO A 33 -5.76 -20.44 0.57
N GLY A 34 -4.55 -20.80 1.01
CA GLY A 34 -4.28 -21.13 2.41
C GLY A 34 -4.50 -19.96 3.37
N ASN A 35 -4.18 -18.73 2.96
CA ASN A 35 -4.39 -17.53 3.77
C ASN A 35 -5.88 -17.22 3.90
N LEU A 36 -6.64 -17.31 2.81
CA LEU A 36 -8.09 -17.12 2.88
C LEU A 36 -8.75 -18.20 3.73
N ARG A 37 -8.35 -19.47 3.57
CA ARG A 37 -8.86 -20.56 4.39
C ARG A 37 -8.60 -20.30 5.88
N ARG A 38 -7.39 -19.90 6.29
CA ARG A 38 -7.08 -19.55 7.69
C ARG A 38 -7.88 -18.35 8.19
N MET A 39 -8.04 -17.32 7.36
CA MET A 39 -8.82 -16.12 7.69
C MET A 39 -10.28 -16.48 7.96
N LEU A 40 -10.85 -17.32 7.12
CA LEU A 40 -12.24 -17.72 7.23
C LEU A 40 -12.43 -18.85 8.22
N SER A 41 -11.47 -19.73 8.52
CA SER A 41 -11.66 -20.88 9.41
C SER A 41 -11.91 -20.49 10.87
N GLY A 42 -11.47 -19.29 11.27
CA GLY A 42 -11.51 -18.82 12.66
C GLY A 42 -10.26 -19.21 13.45
N ASP A 43 -9.35 -19.99 12.85
CA ASP A 43 -8.09 -20.42 13.50
C ASP A 43 -7.03 -19.31 13.48
N ALA A 44 -7.13 -18.36 12.54
CA ALA A 44 -6.24 -17.21 12.51
C ALA A 44 -6.54 -16.30 13.70
N PRO A 45 -5.51 -15.85 14.45
CA PRO A 45 -5.69 -14.86 15.50
C PRO A 45 -6.13 -13.54 14.85
N ASN A 46 -7.44 -13.33 14.82
CA ASN A 46 -8.15 -12.09 14.56
C ASN A 46 -7.77 -11.39 13.23
N PRO A 47 -8.51 -11.64 12.13
CA PRO A 47 -8.13 -11.15 10.82
C PRO A 47 -8.11 -9.62 10.77
N ARG A 48 -7.19 -9.05 9.97
CA ARG A 48 -7.11 -7.60 9.77
C ARG A 48 -8.32 -7.11 8.98
N LEU A 49 -8.86 -5.95 9.36
CA LEU A 49 -9.98 -5.33 8.65
C LEU A 49 -9.66 -5.12 7.18
N LYS A 50 -8.45 -4.65 6.84
CA LYS A 50 -7.99 -4.47 5.46
C LYS A 50 -8.15 -5.73 4.59
N SER A 51 -7.80 -6.90 5.13
CA SER A 51 -7.91 -8.16 4.39
C SER A 51 -9.37 -8.55 4.15
N LEU A 52 -10.23 -8.33 5.16
CA LEU A 52 -11.66 -8.52 5.00
C LEU A 52 -12.23 -7.59 3.93
N LEU A 53 -11.94 -6.29 3.99
CA LEU A 53 -12.48 -5.31 3.03
C LEU A 53 -12.07 -5.62 1.58
N ARG A 54 -10.84 -6.09 1.37
CA ARG A 54 -10.36 -6.55 0.06
C ARG A 54 -11.16 -7.74 -0.46
N LEU A 55 -11.49 -8.70 0.42
CA LEU A 55 -12.36 -9.82 0.05
C LEU A 55 -13.78 -9.36 -0.27
N LEU A 56 -14.34 -8.47 0.56
CA LEU A 56 -15.68 -7.92 0.35
C LEU A 56 -15.78 -7.17 -0.99
N GLU A 57 -14.77 -6.35 -1.32
CA GLU A 57 -14.68 -5.65 -2.60
C GLU A 57 -14.67 -6.63 -3.78
N ALA A 58 -13.84 -7.67 -3.72
CA ALA A 58 -13.77 -8.70 -4.77
C ALA A 58 -15.09 -9.45 -4.96
N LEU A 59 -15.82 -9.69 -3.86
CA LEU A 59 -17.14 -10.33 -3.88
C LEU A 59 -18.29 -9.35 -4.14
N ARG A 60 -18.02 -8.05 -4.33
CA ARG A 60 -19.07 -7.01 -4.45
C ARG A 60 -20.05 -7.04 -3.27
N LEU A 61 -19.52 -7.23 -2.07
CA LEU A 61 -20.23 -7.16 -0.80
C LEU A 61 -19.79 -5.91 -0.04
N ARG A 62 -20.65 -5.32 0.77
CA ARG A 62 -20.30 -4.19 1.66
C ARG A 62 -20.78 -4.40 3.08
N LEU A 63 -20.17 -3.67 4.01
CA LEU A 63 -20.61 -3.62 5.40
C LEU A 63 -21.58 -2.45 5.56
N SER A 64 -22.89 -2.70 5.59
CA SER A 64 -23.88 -1.68 5.96
C SER A 64 -23.67 -1.23 7.40
N PRO A 65 -23.81 0.07 7.73
CA PRO A 65 -24.28 1.17 6.88
C PRO A 65 -23.19 1.86 6.05
N PHE A 66 -21.99 1.29 5.96
CA PHE A 66 -20.88 1.91 5.26
C PHE A 66 -20.96 1.67 3.74
N GLU A 67 -20.67 2.72 2.98
CA GLU A 67 -20.73 2.71 1.51
C GLU A 67 -19.36 2.58 0.84
N THR A 68 -18.33 2.19 1.60
CA THR A 68 -16.94 2.21 1.17
C THR A 68 -16.20 0.95 1.58
N TRP A 69 -15.27 0.53 0.73
CA TRP A 69 -14.29 -0.52 1.02
C TRP A 69 -12.98 0.04 1.56
N GLU A 70 -12.85 1.37 1.66
CA GLU A 70 -11.64 2.01 2.15
C GLU A 70 -11.63 2.08 3.67
N GLU A 71 -10.69 1.36 4.28
CA GLU A 71 -10.50 1.33 5.74
C GLU A 71 -10.39 2.73 6.36
N VAL A 72 -9.65 3.65 5.72
CA VAL A 72 -9.48 5.02 6.21
C VAL A 72 -10.82 5.75 6.26
N MET A 73 -11.69 5.54 5.27
CA MET A 73 -13.02 6.14 5.24
C MET A 73 -13.91 5.55 6.35
N LEU A 74 -13.86 4.24 6.58
CA LEU A 74 -14.59 3.60 7.69
C LEU A 74 -14.17 4.16 9.05
N MET A 75 -12.86 4.28 9.30
CA MET A 75 -12.36 4.82 10.56
C MET A 75 -12.70 6.29 10.75
N ARG A 76 -12.71 7.09 9.67
CA ARG A 76 -13.19 8.48 9.71
C ARG A 76 -14.67 8.57 10.02
N GLU A 77 -15.47 7.68 9.47
CA GLU A 77 -16.91 7.64 9.74
C GLU A 77 -17.19 7.25 11.21
N LEU A 78 -16.48 6.25 11.75
CA LEU A 78 -16.54 5.96 13.18
C LEU A 78 -16.08 7.14 14.05
N ALA A 79 -15.06 7.90 13.63
CA ALA A 79 -14.62 9.09 14.34
C ALA A 79 -15.69 10.18 14.38
N ARG A 80 -16.41 10.39 13.27
CA ARG A 80 -17.55 11.32 13.17
C ARG A 80 -18.70 10.88 14.07
N ARG A 81 -19.05 9.58 14.06
CA ARG A 81 -20.10 9.02 14.91
C ARG A 81 -19.78 9.16 16.40
N ARG A 82 -18.52 8.91 16.80
CA ARG A 82 -18.04 9.19 18.16
C ARG A 82 -18.21 10.66 18.55
N ALA A 83 -17.88 11.58 17.64
CA ALA A 83 -18.05 13.01 17.90
C ALA A 83 -19.53 13.39 18.06
N ALA A 84 -20.42 12.78 17.27
CA ALA A 84 -21.86 13.00 17.37
C ALA A 84 -22.49 12.39 18.63
N SER A 85 -22.00 11.24 19.12
CA SER A 85 -22.50 10.60 20.34
C SER A 85 -21.98 11.21 21.64
N ALA A 86 -21.12 12.25 21.55
CA ALA A 86 -20.49 12.91 22.69
C ALA A 86 -19.69 11.98 23.63
N LEU A 87 -19.30 10.79 23.14
CA LEU A 87 -18.50 9.84 23.92
C LEU A 87 -17.05 10.31 24.02
N THR A 88 -16.53 10.34 25.25
CA THR A 88 -15.11 10.59 25.48
C THR A 88 -14.28 9.41 24.96
N PRO A 89 -13.01 9.63 24.58
CA PRO A 89 -12.13 8.52 24.22
C PRO A 89 -12.03 7.44 25.29
N GLU A 90 -12.07 7.82 26.57
CA GLU A 90 -12.03 6.90 27.72
C GLU A 90 -13.27 6.02 27.77
N GLN A 91 -14.47 6.61 27.66
CA GLN A 91 -15.73 5.86 27.63
C GLN A 91 -15.79 4.89 26.43
N LEU A 92 -15.26 5.31 25.28
CA LEU A 92 -15.19 4.44 24.10
C LEU A 92 -14.20 3.29 24.30
N CYS A 93 -13.05 3.52 24.94
CA CYS A 93 -12.11 2.45 25.28
C CYS A 93 -12.75 1.41 26.19
N GLU A 94 -13.45 1.86 27.23
CA GLU A 94 -14.10 1.01 28.22
C GLU A 94 -15.23 0.19 27.59
N SER A 95 -16.13 0.84 26.84
CA SER A 95 -17.26 0.16 26.18
C SER A 95 -16.82 -0.79 25.05
N ALA A 96 -15.80 -0.44 24.27
CA ALA A 96 -15.31 -1.29 23.18
C ALA A 96 -14.27 -2.34 23.63
N GLY A 97 -13.76 -2.26 24.87
CA GLY A 97 -12.67 -3.11 25.35
C GLY A 97 -11.35 -2.90 24.59
N VAL A 98 -11.15 -1.71 23.99
CA VAL A 98 -9.96 -1.40 23.18
C VAL A 98 -8.98 -0.56 23.98
N SER A 99 -7.68 -0.87 23.88
CA SER A 99 -6.65 -0.08 24.56
C SER A 99 -6.63 1.38 24.09
N ARG A 100 -6.38 2.31 25.02
CA ARG A 100 -6.26 3.75 24.72
C ARG A 100 -5.19 4.05 23.66
N ALA A 101 -4.09 3.29 23.67
CA ALA A 101 -3.02 3.43 22.68
C ALA A 101 -3.50 3.03 21.27
N SER A 102 -4.24 1.92 21.16
CA SER A 102 -4.85 1.49 19.89
C SER A 102 -5.88 2.51 19.40
N LEU A 103 -6.77 2.98 20.28
CA LEU A 103 -7.79 3.97 19.91
C LEU A 103 -7.18 5.27 19.37
N LYS A 104 -6.12 5.76 20.03
CA LYS A 104 -5.37 6.94 19.57
C LYS A 104 -4.75 6.73 18.18
N ARG A 105 -4.25 5.52 17.89
CA ARG A 105 -3.71 5.18 16.55
C ARG A 105 -4.81 5.12 15.50
N TYR A 106 -5.95 4.52 15.84
CA TYR A 106 -7.10 4.37 14.93
C TYR A 106 -7.74 5.70 14.51
N PHE A 107 -7.73 6.71 15.39
CA PHE A 107 -8.26 8.05 15.09
C PHE A 107 -7.18 9.11 14.80
N SER A 108 -5.95 8.67 14.50
CA SER A 108 -4.88 9.60 14.07
C SER A 108 -5.02 9.98 12.59
N GLU A 109 -4.24 10.97 12.14
CA GLU A 109 -4.20 11.38 10.72
C GLU A 109 -3.82 10.23 9.77
N LYS A 110 -3.05 9.25 10.26
CA LYS A 110 -2.64 8.04 9.55
C LYS A 110 -3.14 6.81 10.33
N PRO A 111 -4.42 6.43 10.16
CA PRO A 111 -5.00 5.35 10.94
C PRO A 111 -4.26 4.03 10.65
N SER A 112 -3.95 3.31 11.73
CA SER A 112 -3.45 1.93 11.61
C SER A 112 -4.63 0.97 11.42
N SER A 113 -4.45 -0.08 10.61
CA SER A 113 -5.49 -1.09 10.38
C SER A 113 -5.88 -1.83 11.65
N PRO A 114 -7.13 -1.67 12.14
CA PRO A 114 -7.61 -2.44 13.29
C PRO A 114 -7.78 -3.92 12.92
N SER A 115 -7.76 -4.78 13.93
CA SER A 115 -8.32 -6.13 13.75
C SER A 115 -9.82 -6.03 13.50
N LEU A 116 -10.39 -7.04 12.87
CA LEU A 116 -11.83 -7.13 12.63
C LEU A 116 -12.61 -7.05 13.94
N GLU A 117 -12.18 -7.78 14.97
CA GLU A 117 -12.84 -7.74 16.27
C GLU A 117 -12.83 -6.33 16.88
N ASN A 118 -11.67 -5.64 16.89
CA ASN A 118 -11.61 -4.27 17.41
C ASN A 118 -12.53 -3.34 16.63
N PHE A 119 -12.61 -3.50 15.30
CA PHE A 119 -13.53 -2.71 14.48
C PHE A 119 -15.00 -2.97 14.83
N LEU A 120 -15.39 -4.25 14.97
CA LEU A 120 -16.76 -4.62 15.34
C LEU A 120 -17.11 -4.16 16.76
N SER A 121 -16.18 -4.26 17.72
CA SER A 121 -16.36 -3.73 19.07
C SER A 121 -16.53 -2.22 19.09
N LEU A 122 -15.80 -1.49 18.25
CA LEU A 122 -16.00 -0.04 18.09
C LEU A 122 -17.36 0.30 17.46
N CYS A 123 -17.79 -0.46 16.45
CA CYS A 123 -19.11 -0.30 15.85
C CYS A 123 -20.20 -0.54 16.91
N ALA A 124 -20.08 -1.63 17.66
CA ALA A 124 -20.97 -1.99 18.75
C ALA A 124 -21.06 -0.89 19.82
N ALA A 125 -19.93 -0.41 20.32
CA ALA A 125 -19.87 0.65 21.32
C ALA A 125 -20.47 1.98 20.82
N LEU A 126 -20.47 2.21 19.50
CA LEU A 126 -21.06 3.37 18.85
C LEU A 126 -22.51 3.15 18.39
N GLY A 127 -23.12 2.00 18.72
CA GLY A 127 -24.49 1.66 18.33
C GLY A 127 -24.66 1.47 16.82
N VAL A 128 -23.59 1.09 16.11
CA VAL A 128 -23.61 0.80 14.68
C VAL A 128 -23.78 -0.70 14.48
N GLU A 129 -24.94 -1.08 13.97
CA GLU A 129 -25.20 -2.47 13.58
C GLU A 129 -24.58 -2.74 12.21
N ILE A 130 -23.77 -3.79 12.14
CA ILE A 130 -23.04 -4.18 10.93
C ILE A 130 -23.72 -5.36 10.27
N GLU A 131 -24.09 -5.15 9.01
CA GLU A 131 -24.69 -6.17 8.16
C GLU A 131 -23.92 -6.31 6.85
N LEU A 132 -23.85 -7.53 6.35
CA LEU A 132 -23.28 -7.82 5.05
C LEU A 132 -24.35 -7.64 3.99
N VAL A 133 -24.10 -6.77 3.01
CA VAL A 133 -25.07 -6.45 1.94
C VAL A 133 -24.41 -6.64 0.58
N SER A 134 -25.11 -7.34 -0.31
CA SER A 134 -24.71 -7.45 -1.71
C SER A 134 -24.85 -6.12 -2.43
N VAL A 135 -23.78 -5.70 -3.11
CA VAL A 135 -23.80 -4.56 -4.01
C VAL A 135 -24.19 -5.11 -5.37
N ASP A 136 -25.50 -5.22 -5.60
CA ASP A 136 -26.05 -5.58 -6.91
C ASP A 136 -25.75 -4.45 -7.90
N SER A 137 -24.54 -4.47 -8.47
CA SER A 137 -24.33 -3.90 -9.80
C SER A 137 -24.76 -4.97 -10.78
N ALA A 138 -25.89 -4.73 -11.44
CA ALA A 138 -26.33 -5.50 -12.59
C ALA A 138 -25.14 -5.81 -13.51
N VAL A 139 -25.04 -7.08 -13.91
CA VAL A 139 -24.09 -7.65 -14.88
C VAL A 139 -22.68 -7.93 -14.32
N VAL A 140 -22.52 -9.11 -13.72
CA VAL A 140 -21.23 -9.81 -13.77
C VAL A 140 -21.25 -10.68 -15.03
N PRO A 141 -20.32 -10.51 -15.99
CA PRO A 141 -20.23 -11.41 -17.13
C PRO A 141 -19.92 -12.82 -16.60
N HIS A 142 -20.76 -13.79 -16.98
CA HIS A 142 -20.49 -15.20 -16.78
C HIS A 142 -19.10 -15.49 -17.36
N VAL A 143 -18.13 -15.80 -16.50
CA VAL A 143 -16.93 -16.52 -16.92
C VAL A 143 -17.35 -17.98 -17.11
N THR A 144 -18.08 -18.23 -18.19
CA THR A 144 -18.20 -19.57 -18.77
C THR A 144 -16.91 -19.80 -19.54
N GLY A 145 -16.03 -20.60 -18.97
CA GLY A 145 -14.78 -20.99 -19.60
C GLY A 145 -14.08 -22.04 -18.77
N ASP A 146 -14.57 -23.27 -18.85
CA ASP A 146 -13.79 -24.45 -18.53
C ASP A 146 -13.26 -25.01 -19.87
N PRO A 147 -12.02 -24.67 -20.29
CA PRO A 147 -11.49 -25.15 -21.57
C PRO A 147 -10.86 -26.55 -21.48
N ASN A 148 -11.02 -27.31 -20.38
CA ASN A 148 -10.19 -28.48 -20.14
C ASN A 148 -10.93 -29.83 -20.06
N GLN A 149 -12.11 -29.95 -20.68
CA GLN A 149 -12.88 -31.19 -20.71
C GLN A 149 -12.92 -31.91 -22.08
N GLU A 150 -11.93 -31.68 -22.95
CA GLU A 150 -11.74 -32.45 -24.20
C GLU A 150 -10.25 -32.78 -24.43
N ARG A 151 -9.61 -33.50 -23.50
CA ARG A 151 -8.36 -34.23 -23.83
C ARG A 151 -8.08 -35.39 -22.87
N ALA A 152 -9.04 -36.29 -22.72
CA ALA A 152 -8.79 -37.63 -22.21
C ALA A 152 -8.96 -38.59 -23.39
N GLU A 153 -7.85 -38.93 -24.04
CA GLU A 153 -7.60 -40.10 -24.90
C GLU A 153 -6.33 -39.81 -25.73
N GLN A 154 -5.16 -39.92 -25.09
CA GLN A 154 -3.95 -40.26 -25.81
C GLN A 154 -3.03 -41.04 -24.86
N GLU A 155 -3.21 -42.35 -24.89
CA GLU A 155 -2.25 -43.33 -24.38
C GLU A 155 -0.91 -43.08 -25.07
N VAL A 156 0.14 -42.80 -24.29
CA VAL A 156 1.52 -42.99 -24.71
C VAL A 156 2.22 -43.72 -23.58
N GLU A 157 2.32 -45.03 -23.80
CA GLU A 157 3.25 -45.95 -23.17
C GLU A 157 4.68 -45.48 -23.48
N VAL A 158 5.48 -45.13 -22.45
CA VAL A 158 6.93 -44.93 -22.59
C VAL A 158 7.63 -45.57 -21.40
N ASP A 159 8.52 -46.48 -21.77
CA ASP A 159 9.45 -47.28 -20.96
C ASP A 159 10.20 -46.53 -19.84
N GLU A 160 10.37 -47.25 -18.73
CA GLU A 160 11.38 -47.02 -17.71
C GLU A 160 12.80 -47.09 -18.31
N PRO A 161 13.75 -46.35 -17.71
CA PRO A 161 14.89 -47.11 -17.20
C PRO A 161 15.37 -46.68 -15.81
N ASP A 162 15.71 -47.70 -15.04
CA ASP A 162 16.54 -47.71 -13.85
C ASP A 162 17.87 -46.97 -14.03
N ALA A 163 18.20 -46.11 -13.06
CA ALA A 163 19.59 -45.78 -12.73
C ALA A 163 19.68 -45.25 -11.29
N ASP A 164 19.73 -46.20 -10.35
CA ASP A 164 20.76 -46.33 -9.32
C ASP A 164 21.85 -45.23 -9.30
N ARG A 165 21.91 -44.41 -8.24
CA ARG A 165 23.18 -44.03 -7.55
C ARG A 165 23.06 -43.02 -6.38
N SER A 166 23.43 -43.58 -5.22
CA SER A 166 24.42 -43.12 -4.24
C SER A 166 24.17 -41.93 -3.30
N ASP A 167 24.37 -42.30 -2.03
CA ASP A 167 24.61 -41.52 -0.82
C ASP A 167 25.74 -40.48 -0.94
N GLY A 168 25.59 -39.40 -0.17
CA GLY A 168 26.58 -38.33 -0.05
C GLY A 168 26.27 -37.37 1.10
N GLU A 169 26.47 -37.85 2.32
CA GLU A 169 26.51 -37.09 3.57
C GLU A 169 27.78 -36.22 3.63
N VAL A 170 27.67 -34.89 3.81
CA VAL A 170 28.68 -34.06 4.51
C VAL A 170 28.00 -32.82 5.10
N GLY A 171 28.14 -32.65 6.42
CA GLY A 171 27.68 -31.49 7.17
C GLY A 171 28.51 -30.22 6.94
N SER A 172 27.95 -29.07 7.32
CA SER A 172 28.69 -27.84 7.60
C SER A 172 27.83 -26.89 8.42
N GLU A 173 28.04 -26.99 9.73
CA GLU A 173 27.65 -26.04 10.75
C GLU A 173 28.48 -24.75 10.54
N ALA A 174 27.83 -23.65 10.16
CA ALA A 174 28.49 -22.34 10.02
C ALA A 174 27.65 -21.23 10.67
N GLN A 175 28.07 -20.94 11.89
CA GLN A 175 27.72 -19.85 12.76
C GLN A 175 27.92 -18.47 12.08
N LYS A 176 26.83 -17.78 11.72
CA LYS A 176 26.81 -16.33 11.45
C LYS A 176 25.49 -15.72 11.95
N ARG A 177 25.48 -15.31 13.22
CA ARG A 177 24.69 -14.16 13.70
C ARG A 177 25.64 -12.95 13.66
N PRO A 178 25.27 -11.83 13.01
CA PRO A 178 24.44 -10.85 13.70
C PRO A 178 23.44 -10.18 12.73
N ALA A 179 22.31 -10.84 12.43
CA ALA A 179 21.19 -10.20 11.73
C ALA A 179 20.00 -9.89 12.66
N ALA A 180 19.89 -10.60 13.79
CA ALA A 180 18.76 -10.46 14.70
C ALA A 180 18.80 -9.16 15.55
N GLU A 181 19.99 -8.66 15.87
CA GLU A 181 20.14 -7.50 16.77
C GLU A 181 19.85 -6.17 16.05
N VAL A 182 20.24 -6.05 14.77
CA VAL A 182 19.93 -4.88 13.92
C VAL A 182 18.43 -4.76 13.62
N ARG A 183 17.71 -5.89 13.54
CA ARG A 183 16.26 -5.93 13.29
C ARG A 183 15.45 -5.37 14.46
N SER A 184 15.85 -5.70 15.69
CA SER A 184 15.18 -5.20 16.90
C SER A 184 15.36 -3.70 17.10
N PHE A 185 16.50 -3.15 16.68
CA PHE A 185 16.83 -1.73 16.83
C PHE A 185 16.05 -0.83 15.85
N LEU A 186 15.67 -1.35 14.68
CA LEU A 186 15.02 -0.57 13.62
C LEU A 186 13.49 -0.75 13.55
N GLY A 187 12.91 -1.70 14.29
CA GLY A 187 11.46 -1.89 14.35
C GLY A 187 10.80 -2.22 13.01
N ILE A 188 11.51 -2.92 12.12
CA ILE A 188 11.06 -3.27 10.77
C ILE A 188 10.65 -4.75 10.71
N SER A 189 9.57 -5.06 9.99
CA SER A 189 9.07 -6.44 9.83
C SER A 189 9.93 -7.27 8.87
N GLU A 190 9.81 -8.60 8.94
CA GLU A 190 10.60 -9.55 8.14
C GLU A 190 10.35 -9.42 6.63
N ASP A 191 9.14 -9.02 6.25
CA ASP A 191 8.74 -8.75 4.87
C ASP A 191 9.37 -7.44 4.34
N GLU A 192 9.54 -6.42 5.20
CA GLU A 192 10.16 -5.15 4.83
C GLU A 192 11.69 -5.26 4.73
N PHE A 193 12.32 -6.13 5.53
CA PHE A 193 13.76 -6.40 5.44
C PHE A 193 14.12 -7.15 4.15
N SER A 194 13.28 -8.10 3.75
CA SER A 194 13.45 -8.87 2.51
C SER A 194 13.36 -7.98 1.27
N PHE A 195 12.49 -6.96 1.29
CA PHE A 195 12.34 -5.97 0.21
C PHE A 195 13.53 -4.99 0.10
N LEU A 196 14.22 -4.72 1.21
CA LEU A 196 15.44 -3.88 1.21
C LEU A 196 16.70 -4.66 0.84
N SER A 197 16.72 -5.97 1.11
CA SER A 197 17.85 -6.86 0.82
C SER A 197 17.91 -7.26 -0.65
N THR A 198 16.78 -7.46 -1.33
CA THR A 198 16.76 -7.84 -2.75
C THR A 198 16.92 -6.66 -3.72
N GLY A 199 16.71 -5.42 -3.24
CA GLY A 199 16.86 -4.21 -4.06
C GLY A 199 18.26 -3.57 -4.07
N SER A 200 19.23 -4.14 -3.36
CA SER A 200 20.53 -3.48 -3.13
C SER A 200 21.73 -4.13 -3.85
N GLU A 201 21.60 -5.33 -4.42
CA GLU A 201 22.72 -5.99 -5.10
C GLU A 201 22.78 -5.74 -6.62
N GLU A 202 21.67 -5.36 -7.27
CA GLU A 202 21.68 -5.06 -8.72
C GLU A 202 22.20 -3.65 -9.10
N ILE A 203 22.42 -2.76 -8.13
CA ILE A 203 22.86 -1.38 -8.41
C ILE A 203 24.39 -1.20 -8.27
N LEU A 204 25.12 -2.21 -7.80
CA LEU A 204 26.57 -2.16 -7.62
C LEU A 204 27.40 -2.77 -8.76
N SER A 205 26.77 -3.21 -9.85
CA SER A 205 27.48 -3.75 -11.03
C SER A 205 27.22 -3.02 -12.36
N ALA A 206 26.49 -1.90 -12.34
CA ALA A 206 26.32 -1.10 -13.55
C ALA A 206 27.59 -0.25 -13.83
N PRO A 207 28.17 -0.32 -15.05
CA PRO A 207 29.34 0.49 -15.40
C PRO A 207 29.02 1.99 -15.34
N PRO A 208 30.01 2.86 -15.02
CA PRO A 208 29.83 4.29 -14.74
C PRO A 208 29.26 5.13 -15.91
N ALA A 209 29.01 4.54 -17.08
CA ALA A 209 28.46 5.22 -18.24
C ALA A 209 26.95 5.54 -18.14
N GLN A 210 26.17 4.90 -17.26
CA GLN A 210 24.71 5.12 -17.18
C GLN A 210 24.24 6.15 -16.12
N ALA A 211 25.10 6.52 -15.14
CA ALA A 211 24.76 7.51 -14.12
C ALA A 211 24.62 8.94 -14.67
N GLY A 212 25.26 9.24 -15.81
CA GLY A 212 25.17 10.53 -16.50
C GLY A 212 23.77 10.80 -17.07
N SER A 213 23.09 9.76 -17.58
CA SER A 213 21.77 9.88 -18.20
C SER A 213 20.67 10.28 -17.20
N SER A 214 20.69 9.69 -16.00
CA SER A 214 19.69 9.96 -14.95
C SER A 214 19.83 11.36 -14.35
N THR A 215 21.07 11.82 -14.14
CA THR A 215 21.33 13.17 -13.61
C THR A 215 21.00 14.22 -14.66
N TYR A 216 21.39 14.02 -15.92
CA TYR A 216 21.04 14.91 -17.02
C TYR A 216 19.52 15.03 -17.24
N ALA A 217 18.80 13.91 -17.22
CA ALA A 217 17.34 13.91 -17.33
C ALA A 217 16.64 14.60 -16.14
N PHE A 218 17.24 14.58 -14.95
CA PHE A 218 16.74 15.34 -13.80
C PHE A 218 17.05 16.83 -13.95
N THR A 219 18.28 17.22 -14.31
CA THR A 219 18.66 18.63 -14.49
C THR A 219 17.88 19.29 -15.62
N GLU A 220 17.62 18.58 -16.72
CA GLU A 220 16.76 19.07 -17.81
C GLU A 220 15.30 19.28 -17.37
N ARG A 221 14.76 18.36 -16.56
CA ARG A 221 13.40 18.51 -16.00
C ARG A 221 13.32 19.70 -15.04
N VAL A 222 14.33 19.91 -14.20
CA VAL A 222 14.42 21.07 -13.31
C VAL A 222 14.60 22.37 -14.11
N ARG A 223 15.43 22.38 -15.15
CA ARG A 223 15.64 23.53 -16.05
C ARG A 223 14.33 23.95 -16.74
N ARG A 224 13.61 22.99 -17.34
CA ARG A 224 12.30 23.25 -17.96
C ARG A 224 11.27 23.76 -16.95
N ALA A 225 11.28 23.25 -15.72
CA ALA A 225 10.42 23.75 -14.65
C ALA A 225 10.78 25.20 -14.26
N ARG A 226 12.07 25.54 -14.22
CA ARG A 226 12.58 26.90 -13.94
C ARG A 226 12.20 27.90 -15.03
N GLU A 227 12.37 27.52 -16.30
CA GLU A 227 11.99 28.35 -17.46
C GLU A 227 10.48 28.63 -17.49
N ARG A 228 9.65 27.63 -17.19
CA ARG A 228 8.20 27.82 -17.06
C ARG A 228 7.86 28.77 -15.91
N ALA A 229 8.49 28.60 -14.74
CA ALA A 229 8.27 29.46 -13.58
C ALA A 229 8.74 30.92 -13.78
N SER A 230 9.77 31.16 -14.60
CA SER A 230 10.30 32.51 -14.86
C SER A 230 9.38 33.43 -15.68
N THR A 231 8.33 32.88 -16.30
CA THR A 231 7.35 33.67 -17.06
C THR A 231 6.30 34.38 -16.18
N VAL A 232 6.30 34.12 -14.87
CA VAL A 232 5.33 34.68 -13.92
C VAL A 232 6.07 35.42 -12.80
N SER A 233 6.29 36.72 -13.02
CA SER A 233 6.79 37.64 -11.99
C SER A 233 5.78 37.72 -10.85
N ASP A 234 6.25 37.71 -9.60
CA ASP A 234 5.50 38.10 -8.39
C ASP A 234 4.78 37.02 -7.57
N VAL A 235 5.46 35.93 -7.21
CA VAL A 235 5.02 35.11 -6.05
C VAL A 235 6.20 34.72 -5.15
N LYS A 236 6.16 35.16 -3.88
CA LYS A 236 7.16 34.82 -2.84
C LYS A 236 7.05 33.34 -2.45
N PRO A 237 8.17 32.65 -2.14
CA PRO A 237 8.15 31.25 -1.72
C PRO A 237 7.33 31.07 -0.43
N CYS A 238 6.48 30.05 -0.39
CA CYS A 238 5.60 29.79 0.74
C CYS A 238 6.38 29.30 1.97
N LYS A 239 5.84 29.57 3.18
CA LYS A 239 6.47 29.19 4.46
C LYS A 239 6.79 27.69 4.57
N ALA A 240 5.95 26.83 3.98
CA ALA A 240 6.14 25.38 3.99
C ALA A 240 7.45 24.97 3.28
N SER A 241 7.77 25.56 2.12
CA SER A 241 9.03 25.31 1.41
C SER A 241 10.24 25.71 2.26
N ARG A 242 10.17 26.85 2.97
CA ARG A 242 11.25 27.32 3.85
C ARG A 242 11.47 26.45 5.08
N GLU A 243 10.42 25.96 5.73
CA GLU A 243 10.54 25.05 6.88
C GLU A 243 11.03 23.67 6.46
N PHE A 244 10.62 23.19 5.28
CA PHE A 244 11.02 21.88 4.77
C PHE A 244 12.51 21.86 4.38
N SER A 245 13.01 22.95 3.78
CA SER A 245 14.43 23.16 3.50
C SER A 245 15.33 23.17 4.74
N ARG A 246 14.78 23.50 5.92
CA ARG A 246 15.57 23.47 7.17
C ARG A 246 15.71 22.08 7.78
N ARG A 247 14.90 21.11 7.35
CA ARG A 247 14.81 19.78 7.98
C ARG A 247 15.66 18.70 7.31
N ALA A 248 15.97 18.80 6.02
CA ALA A 248 16.81 17.80 5.31
C ALA A 248 18.30 18.03 5.59
N LYS A 249 18.83 17.40 6.64
CA LYS A 249 20.18 17.66 7.15
C LYS A 249 21.25 16.76 6.53
N SER A 250 20.88 15.55 6.09
CA SER A 250 21.85 14.58 5.57
C SER A 250 21.88 14.48 4.02
N PRO A 251 23.03 14.13 3.41
CA PRO A 251 23.11 13.87 1.97
C PRO A 251 22.13 12.78 1.48
N ARG A 252 21.85 11.77 2.32
CA ARG A 252 20.91 10.69 2.02
C ARG A 252 19.47 11.19 1.93
N GLU A 253 19.03 12.04 2.86
CA GLU A 253 17.70 12.66 2.82
C GLU A 253 17.52 13.54 1.58
N ARG A 254 18.58 14.28 1.20
CA ARG A 254 18.58 15.10 -0.02
C ARG A 254 18.46 14.26 -1.29
N PHE A 255 19.14 13.11 -1.34
CA PHE A 255 19.05 12.18 -2.46
C PHE A 255 17.66 11.53 -2.56
N GLN A 256 17.09 11.10 -1.44
CA GLN A 256 15.73 10.55 -1.40
C GLN A 256 14.69 11.58 -1.85
N LEU A 257 14.85 12.83 -1.43
CA LEU A 257 14.00 13.94 -1.84
C LEU A 257 14.11 14.21 -3.35
N ARG A 258 15.33 14.25 -3.89
CA ARG A 258 15.58 14.38 -5.33
C ARG A 258 14.84 13.28 -6.12
N ASN A 259 14.92 12.03 -5.67
CA ASN A 259 14.25 10.92 -6.34
C ASN A 259 12.72 10.96 -6.19
N PHE A 260 12.21 11.43 -5.05
CA PHE A 260 10.79 11.63 -4.85
C PHE A 260 10.23 12.70 -5.80
N VAL A 261 10.89 13.85 -5.87
CA VAL A 261 10.53 14.96 -6.77
C VAL A 261 10.61 14.51 -8.23
N GLY A 262 11.69 13.82 -8.62
CA GLY A 262 11.86 13.29 -9.97
C GLY A 262 10.76 12.29 -10.39
N ARG A 263 10.29 11.43 -9.47
CA ARG A 263 9.17 10.52 -9.72
C ARG A 263 7.85 11.26 -9.88
N LYS A 264 7.57 12.23 -9.01
CA LYS A 264 6.32 13.01 -9.09
C LYS A 264 6.24 13.86 -10.35
N LEU A 265 7.36 14.42 -10.81
CA LEU A 265 7.42 15.11 -12.09
C LEU A 265 7.18 14.17 -13.28
N LYS A 266 7.70 12.94 -13.22
CA LYS A 266 7.49 11.93 -14.29
C LYS A 266 6.03 11.45 -14.37
N GLU A 267 5.46 11.04 -13.24
CA GLU A 267 4.04 10.66 -13.14
C GLU A 267 3.12 11.77 -13.65
N TRP A 268 3.56 13.03 -13.48
CA TRP A 268 2.84 14.19 -13.95
C TRP A 268 2.96 14.41 -15.47
N ASP A 269 4.17 14.34 -16.04
CA ASP A 269 4.37 14.41 -17.50
C ASP A 269 3.51 13.34 -18.22
N GLU A 270 3.44 12.14 -17.63
CA GLU A 270 2.60 11.03 -18.12
C GLU A 270 1.09 11.35 -18.04
N ARG A 271 0.61 11.98 -16.96
CA ARG A 271 -0.81 12.37 -16.81
C ARG A 271 -1.20 13.52 -17.73
N CYS A 272 -0.31 14.50 -17.91
CA CYS A 272 -0.57 15.65 -18.78
C CYS A 272 -0.54 15.31 -20.27
N ALA A 273 0.05 14.17 -20.65
CA ALA A 273 -0.06 13.65 -22.01
C ALA A 273 -1.48 13.18 -22.36
N VAL A 274 -2.31 12.87 -21.35
CA VAL A 274 -3.62 12.24 -21.53
C VAL A 274 -4.78 13.25 -21.53
N ASP A 275 -4.68 14.36 -20.77
CA ASP A 275 -5.76 15.35 -20.66
C ASP A 275 -5.24 16.81 -20.62
N PRO A 276 -5.40 17.58 -21.72
CA PRO A 276 -4.99 18.98 -21.80
C PRO A 276 -5.82 19.96 -20.95
N GLU A 277 -7.00 19.56 -20.48
CA GLU A 277 -7.91 20.43 -19.70
C GLU A 277 -7.64 20.30 -18.20
N ALA A 278 -7.32 19.08 -17.72
CA ALA A 278 -6.73 18.85 -16.41
C ALA A 278 -5.43 19.65 -16.21
N LYS A 279 -4.67 19.88 -17.29
CA LYS A 279 -3.45 20.70 -17.31
C LYS A 279 -3.71 22.12 -16.82
N ARG A 280 -4.75 22.81 -17.31
CA ARG A 280 -5.05 24.21 -16.93
C ARG A 280 -5.47 24.35 -15.47
N ARG A 281 -6.25 23.40 -14.93
CA ARG A 281 -6.68 23.44 -13.52
C ARG A 281 -5.54 23.13 -12.56
N GLN A 282 -4.57 22.34 -13.00
CA GLN A 282 -3.41 21.98 -12.20
C GLN A 282 -2.25 22.98 -12.33
N GLU A 283 -2.19 23.78 -13.41
CA GLU A 283 -1.14 24.79 -13.64
C GLU A 283 -0.94 25.74 -12.44
N ILE A 284 -2.01 26.13 -11.73
CA ILE A 284 -1.92 27.00 -10.53
C ILE A 284 -1.26 26.28 -9.34
N MET A 285 -1.57 25.01 -9.10
CA MET A 285 -0.93 24.23 -8.02
C MET A 285 0.51 23.85 -8.38
N ILE A 286 0.77 23.65 -9.68
CA ILE A 286 2.09 23.33 -10.23
C ILE A 286 3.02 24.52 -10.11
N ASP A 287 2.53 25.74 -10.32
CA ASP A 287 3.35 26.95 -10.20
C ASP A 287 3.84 27.13 -8.75
N ALA A 288 2.96 26.85 -7.78
CA ALA A 288 3.31 26.84 -6.36
C ALA A 288 4.31 25.72 -6.01
N PHE A 289 4.15 24.52 -6.59
CA PHE A 289 5.04 23.39 -6.37
C PHE A 289 6.41 23.58 -7.04
N ALA A 290 6.46 24.05 -8.28
CA ALA A 290 7.69 24.35 -9.01
C ALA A 290 8.49 25.46 -8.32
N LYS A 291 7.84 26.53 -7.86
CA LYS A 291 8.50 27.57 -7.04
C LYS A 291 9.05 27.02 -5.71
N ALA A 292 8.31 26.10 -5.07
CA ALA A 292 8.78 25.43 -3.85
C ALA A 292 9.98 24.51 -4.10
N VAL A 293 10.02 23.82 -5.25
CA VAL A 293 11.12 22.94 -5.66
C VAL A 293 12.34 23.75 -6.09
N VAL A 294 12.18 24.80 -6.92
CA VAL A 294 13.28 25.68 -7.34
C VAL A 294 13.91 26.38 -6.13
N GLY A 295 13.09 26.90 -5.21
CA GLY A 295 13.58 27.44 -3.95
C GLY A 295 14.31 26.41 -3.09
N LEU A 296 13.95 25.12 -3.19
CA LEU A 296 14.64 24.03 -2.49
C LEU A 296 15.90 23.57 -3.23
N VAL A 297 16.01 23.74 -4.55
CA VAL A 297 17.23 23.45 -5.31
C VAL A 297 18.26 24.57 -5.11
N ASP A 298 17.87 25.83 -5.28
CA ASP A 298 18.79 26.98 -5.16
C ASP A 298 19.38 27.11 -3.73
N ASN A 299 18.64 26.68 -2.68
CA ASN A 299 19.13 26.69 -1.31
C ASN A 299 20.11 25.53 -0.98
N PHE A 300 20.14 24.47 -1.78
CA PHE A 300 20.93 23.26 -1.49
C PHE A 300 22.02 22.99 -2.52
N MET A 301 21.93 23.59 -3.69
CA MET A 301 22.92 23.57 -4.76
C MET A 301 23.12 25.02 -5.19
N PRO A 302 23.95 25.80 -4.47
CA PRO A 302 24.38 27.09 -5.01
C PRO A 302 25.02 26.83 -6.39
N PRO A 303 24.84 27.74 -7.36
CA PRO A 303 25.51 27.59 -8.65
C PRO A 303 27.00 27.40 -8.36
N THR A 304 27.55 26.29 -8.84
CA THR A 304 28.99 26.08 -8.86
C THR A 304 29.54 27.25 -9.65
N LYS A 305 30.23 28.18 -8.98
CA LYS A 305 30.98 29.22 -9.68
C LYS A 305 31.88 28.52 -10.67
N ASP A 306 31.81 28.93 -11.93
CA ASP A 306 32.72 28.42 -12.94
C ASP A 306 34.16 28.62 -12.44
N PRO A 307 35.04 27.62 -12.55
CA PRO A 307 36.40 27.70 -12.02
C PRO A 307 37.33 28.65 -12.80
N GLU A 308 36.77 29.61 -13.55
CA GLU A 308 37.51 30.61 -14.33
C GLU A 308 37.25 32.07 -13.87
N GLU A 309 36.96 32.28 -12.58
CA GLU A 309 37.12 33.58 -11.89
C GLU A 309 38.16 33.49 -10.75
#